data_AF-A0A662PSC1-F1
#
_entry.id   AF-A0A662PSC1-F1
#
_cell.length_a   1.000
_cell.length_b   1.000
_cell.length_c   1.000
_cell.angle_alpha   90.00
_cell.angle_beta   90.00
_cell.angle_gamma   90.00
#
_symmetry.space_group_name_H-M   'P 1'
#
loop_
_entity.id
_entity.type
_entity.pdbx_description
1 polymer ?
#
loop_
_entity_poly.entity_id
_entity_poly.type
_entity_poly.pdbx_seq_one_letter_code
_entity_poly.pdbx_strand_id
1 'polypeptide(L)'
;MRKYVDLWVKCENIEECLRMIKCLRKLGFSSAALELQGECMEKFDDLKIEAEKIGLSLYRKLVLEPSSRKELLKLLRENRGRFEVISVICRNLETALVAARDSRVDTMIIPVNPRYRFDKGVAALLRNKVELPFRYFLEDMGGFLRTASEIVSVLGKRCGIIVSSAGSCSLELRNPRQLASLLQVLGFNEERALDSISTEAINLLEENLVKLSKNYVMRGVVRLG
;
A
#
# COMPACT_ATOMS: atom_id res chain seq x y z
N MET A 1 15.63 -4.61 -16.18
CA MET A 1 14.53 -3.62 -16.32
C MET A 1 13.86 -3.45 -14.97
N ARG A 2 13.57 -2.21 -14.55
CA ARG A 2 12.93 -1.91 -13.26
C ARG A 2 11.52 -2.51 -13.22
N LYS A 3 11.20 -3.25 -12.15
CA LYS A 3 9.85 -3.78 -11.90
C LYS A 3 9.04 -2.75 -11.12
N TYR A 4 7.76 -2.61 -11.43
CA TYR A 4 6.87 -1.65 -10.78
C TYR A 4 5.65 -2.36 -10.20
N VAL A 5 5.19 -1.86 -9.07
CA VAL A 5 4.09 -2.42 -8.29
C VAL A 5 3.09 -1.33 -7.97
N ASP A 6 1.82 -1.56 -8.29
CA ASP A 6 0.74 -0.77 -7.70
C ASP A 6 0.28 -1.42 -6.41
N LEU A 7 0.60 -0.81 -5.26
CA LEU A 7 0.29 -1.42 -3.96
C LEU A 7 -1.18 -1.28 -3.58
N TRP A 8 -2.03 -0.59 -4.36
CA TRP A 8 -3.45 -0.53 -4.04
C TRP A 8 -4.30 -0.28 -5.27
N VAL A 9 -5.10 -1.28 -5.63
CA VAL A 9 -6.16 -1.15 -6.63
C VAL A 9 -7.43 -1.75 -6.03
N LYS A 10 -8.56 -1.04 -6.15
CA LYS A 10 -9.85 -1.51 -5.67
C LYS A 10 -10.61 -2.17 -6.81
N CYS A 11 -11.16 -3.36 -6.55
CA CYS A 11 -12.02 -4.03 -7.51
C CYS A 11 -13.30 -4.50 -6.83
N GLU A 12 -14.43 -3.99 -7.32
CA GLU A 12 -15.76 -4.28 -6.77
C GLU A 12 -16.49 -5.38 -7.54
N ASN A 13 -16.23 -5.51 -8.85
CA ASN A 13 -16.79 -6.54 -9.70
C ASN A 13 -15.73 -7.13 -10.65
N ILE A 14 -15.99 -8.35 -11.13
CA ILE A 14 -15.03 -9.13 -11.92
C ILE A 14 -14.70 -8.46 -13.25
N GLU A 15 -15.70 -7.88 -13.91
CA GLU A 15 -15.51 -7.27 -15.22
C GLU A 15 -14.55 -6.09 -15.15
N GLU A 16 -14.77 -5.18 -14.20
CA GLU A 16 -13.87 -4.05 -13.96
C GLU A 16 -12.51 -4.55 -13.47
N CYS A 17 -12.45 -5.58 -12.61
CA CYS A 17 -11.19 -6.17 -12.17
C CYS A 17 -10.33 -6.66 -13.36
N LEU A 18 -10.93 -7.37 -14.32
CA LEU A 18 -10.23 -7.84 -15.53
C LEU A 18 -9.78 -6.67 -16.42
N ARG A 19 -10.58 -5.60 -16.53
CA ARG A 19 -10.19 -4.38 -17.24
C ARG A 19 -9.01 -3.69 -16.54
N MET A 20 -9.04 -3.61 -15.21
CA MET A 20 -7.96 -3.04 -14.39
C MET A 20 -6.66 -3.82 -14.55
N ILE A 21 -6.70 -5.15 -14.48
CA ILE A 21 -5.55 -6.04 -14.71
C ILE A 21 -4.88 -5.75 -16.07
N LYS A 22 -5.69 -5.69 -17.14
CA LYS A 22 -5.21 -5.36 -18.49
C LYS A 22 -4.63 -3.94 -18.56
N CYS A 23 -5.27 -2.98 -17.90
CA CYS A 23 -4.83 -1.58 -17.86
C CYS A 23 -3.48 -1.44 -17.13
N LEU A 24 -3.33 -2.04 -15.95
CA LEU A 24 -2.08 -2.04 -15.17
C LEU A 24 -0.91 -2.58 -15.99
N ARG A 25 -1.11 -3.69 -16.70
CA ARG A 25 -0.06 -4.26 -17.55
C ARG A 25 0.33 -3.31 -18.68
N LYS A 26 -0.65 -2.69 -19.36
CA LYS A 26 -0.41 -1.68 -20.41
C LYS A 26 0.32 -0.44 -19.88
N LEU A 27 0.03 -0.03 -18.65
CA LEU A 27 0.69 1.10 -17.97
C LEU A 27 2.13 0.79 -17.54
N GLY A 28 2.56 -0.49 -17.61
CA GLY A 28 3.93 -0.91 -17.34
C GLY A 28 4.16 -1.50 -15.95
N PHE A 29 3.10 -1.83 -15.21
CA PHE A 29 3.25 -2.56 -13.96
C PHE A 29 3.60 -4.04 -14.21
N SER A 30 4.39 -4.60 -13.30
CA SER A 30 4.69 -6.04 -13.23
C SER A 30 3.90 -6.73 -12.14
N SER A 31 3.38 -5.99 -11.16
CA SER A 31 2.54 -6.54 -10.10
C SER A 31 1.54 -5.54 -9.56
N ALA A 32 0.48 -6.03 -8.90
CA ALA A 32 -0.48 -5.19 -8.19
C ALA A 32 -1.05 -5.89 -6.96
N ALA A 33 -1.38 -5.10 -5.94
CA ALA A 33 -2.10 -5.58 -4.75
C ALA A 33 -3.55 -5.09 -4.78
N LEU A 34 -4.49 -6.03 -4.78
CA LEU A 34 -5.91 -5.79 -4.98
C LEU A 34 -6.67 -5.80 -3.67
N GLU A 35 -7.43 -4.74 -3.40
CA GLU A 35 -8.50 -4.73 -2.41
C GLU A 35 -9.78 -5.23 -3.07
N LEU A 36 -10.24 -6.40 -2.65
CA LEU A 36 -11.34 -7.14 -3.27
C LEU A 36 -12.52 -7.28 -2.31
N GLN A 37 -13.73 -7.32 -2.87
CA GLN A 37 -14.95 -7.58 -2.12
C GLN A 37 -15.82 -8.60 -2.85
N GLY A 38 -16.70 -9.28 -2.09
CA GLY A 38 -17.70 -10.22 -2.62
C GLY A 38 -17.11 -11.27 -3.55
N GLU A 39 -17.74 -11.43 -4.71
CA GLU A 39 -17.37 -12.43 -5.74
C GLU A 39 -15.91 -12.31 -6.21
N CYS A 40 -15.35 -11.09 -6.24
CA CYS A 40 -13.95 -10.90 -6.65
C CYS A 40 -12.96 -11.54 -5.68
N MET A 41 -13.30 -11.54 -4.38
CA MET A 41 -12.46 -12.16 -3.35
C MET A 41 -12.52 -13.70 -3.45
N GLU A 42 -13.69 -14.25 -3.77
CA GLU A 42 -13.89 -15.69 -3.95
C GLU A 42 -13.16 -16.23 -5.19
N LYS A 43 -13.15 -15.44 -6.28
CA LYS A 43 -12.49 -15.78 -7.55
C LYS A 43 -11.08 -15.19 -7.69
N PHE A 44 -10.41 -14.90 -6.58
CA PHE A 44 -9.06 -14.33 -6.63
C PHE A 44 -8.07 -15.22 -7.38
N ASP A 45 -8.14 -16.54 -7.20
CA ASP A 45 -7.22 -17.47 -7.86
C ASP A 45 -7.42 -17.49 -9.38
N ASP A 46 -8.67 -17.40 -9.85
CA ASP A 46 -8.99 -17.27 -11.29
C ASP A 46 -8.43 -15.95 -11.87
N LEU A 47 -8.64 -14.83 -11.16
CA LEU A 47 -8.10 -13.52 -11.53
C LEU A 47 -6.57 -13.53 -11.60
N LYS A 48 -5.92 -14.25 -10.68
CA LYS A 48 -4.47 -14.42 -10.64
C LYS A 48 -3.96 -15.18 -11.86
N ILE A 49 -4.62 -16.27 -12.25
CA ILE A 49 -4.29 -17.03 -13.47
C ILE A 49 -4.42 -16.13 -14.71
N GLU A 50 -5.50 -15.36 -14.83
CA GLU A 50 -5.70 -14.43 -15.96
C GLU A 50 -4.63 -13.32 -16.02
N ALA A 51 -4.22 -12.80 -14.87
CA ALA A 51 -3.17 -11.80 -14.79
C ALA A 51 -1.78 -12.37 -15.15
N GLU A 52 -1.48 -13.59 -14.73
CA GLU A 52 -0.22 -14.27 -15.03
C GLU A 52 -0.04 -14.51 -16.55
N LYS A 53 -1.13 -14.82 -17.28
CA LYS A 53 -1.12 -14.95 -18.75
C LYS A 53 -0.61 -13.71 -19.48
N ILE A 54 -0.78 -12.52 -18.89
CA ILE A 54 -0.29 -11.25 -19.44
C ILE A 54 0.98 -10.73 -18.75
N GLY A 55 1.56 -11.52 -17.83
CA GLY A 55 2.78 -11.18 -17.10
C GLY A 55 2.58 -10.17 -15.97
N LEU A 56 1.43 -10.19 -15.30
CA LEU A 56 1.14 -9.39 -14.10
C LEU A 56 0.93 -10.30 -12.88
N SER A 57 1.69 -10.11 -11.81
CA SER A 57 1.48 -10.84 -10.55
C SER A 57 0.48 -10.11 -9.64
N LEU A 58 -0.47 -10.85 -9.07
CA LEU A 58 -1.49 -10.29 -8.16
C LEU A 58 -1.29 -10.73 -6.71
N TYR A 59 -1.61 -9.82 -5.80
CA TYR A 59 -1.56 -10.01 -4.35
C TYR A 59 -2.86 -9.52 -3.72
N ARG A 60 -3.29 -10.10 -2.59
CA ARG A 60 -4.46 -9.61 -1.85
C ARG A 60 -4.03 -8.52 -0.89
N LYS A 61 -4.79 -7.44 -0.89
CA LYS A 61 -4.64 -6.33 0.05
C LYS A 61 -5.89 -6.18 0.89
N LEU A 62 -5.68 -5.94 2.18
CA LEU A 62 -6.70 -5.50 3.11
C LEU A 62 -6.39 -4.08 3.54
N VAL A 63 -7.40 -3.20 3.48
CA VAL A 63 -7.32 -1.85 4.01
C VAL A 63 -8.23 -1.74 5.22
N LEU A 64 -7.64 -1.47 6.37
CA LEU A 64 -8.34 -1.35 7.65
C LEU A 64 -8.53 0.12 8.01
N GLU A 65 -9.72 0.46 8.50
CA GLU A 65 -10.05 1.80 8.97
C GLU A 65 -10.65 1.74 10.39
N PRO A 66 -9.84 1.36 11.39
CA PRO A 66 -10.33 1.16 12.75
C PRO A 66 -10.68 2.50 13.43
N SER A 67 -11.71 2.48 14.25
CA SER A 67 -12.09 3.60 15.11
C SER A 67 -11.22 3.72 16.38
N SER A 68 -10.60 2.60 16.82
CA SER A 68 -9.83 2.54 18.07
C SER A 68 -8.64 1.58 18.02
N ARG A 69 -7.72 1.71 18.98
CA ARG A 69 -6.62 0.75 19.20
C ARG A 69 -7.13 -0.68 19.41
N LYS A 70 -8.20 -0.86 20.20
CA LYS A 70 -8.74 -2.19 20.53
C LYS A 70 -9.26 -2.89 19.27
N GLU A 71 -9.97 -2.14 18.44
CA GLU A 71 -10.48 -2.62 17.15
C GLU A 71 -9.35 -2.96 16.19
N LEU A 72 -8.35 -2.09 16.04
CA LEU A 72 -7.19 -2.36 15.19
C LEU A 72 -6.49 -3.67 15.57
N LEU A 73 -6.20 -3.87 16.86
CA LEU A 73 -5.52 -5.09 17.32
C LEU A 73 -6.38 -6.35 17.16
N LYS A 74 -7.71 -6.22 17.18
CA LYS A 74 -8.64 -7.32 16.87
C LYS A 74 -8.56 -7.67 15.38
N LEU A 75 -8.77 -6.69 14.50
CA LEU A 75 -8.75 -6.86 13.04
C LEU A 75 -7.40 -7.43 12.55
N LEU A 76 -6.28 -6.97 13.11
CA LEU A 76 -4.95 -7.50 12.75
C LEU A 76 -4.76 -8.97 13.15
N ARG A 77 -5.31 -9.41 14.29
CA ARG A 77 -5.24 -10.83 14.70
C ARG A 77 -6.04 -11.72 13.77
N GLU A 78 -7.20 -11.26 13.34
CA GLU A 78 -8.12 -12.01 12.49
C GLU A 78 -7.62 -12.16 11.05
N ASN A 79 -6.78 -11.23 10.57
CA ASN A 79 -6.45 -11.13 9.15
C ASN A 79 -4.99 -11.37 8.76
N ARG A 80 -4.03 -11.42 9.70
CA ARG A 80 -2.59 -11.46 9.35
C ARG A 80 -2.17 -12.62 8.43
N GLY A 81 -2.85 -13.76 8.50
CA GLY A 81 -2.56 -14.95 7.68
C GLY A 81 -3.33 -15.04 6.37
N ARG A 82 -4.19 -14.05 6.05
CA ARG A 82 -5.13 -14.12 4.93
C ARG A 82 -4.79 -13.20 3.75
N PHE A 83 -4.01 -12.16 4.01
CA PHE A 83 -3.68 -11.13 3.04
C PHE A 83 -2.16 -10.93 2.96
N GLU A 84 -1.67 -10.71 1.74
CA GLU A 84 -0.26 -10.40 1.47
C GLU A 84 0.10 -8.96 1.86
N VAL A 85 -0.86 -8.04 1.86
CA VAL A 85 -0.65 -6.65 2.28
C VAL A 85 -1.78 -6.19 3.21
N ILE A 86 -1.43 -5.61 4.35
CA ILE A 86 -2.37 -4.96 5.26
C ILE A 86 -1.98 -3.49 5.43
N SER A 87 -2.86 -2.61 4.98
CA SER A 87 -2.74 -1.16 5.13
C SER A 87 -3.72 -0.64 6.18
N VAL A 88 -3.34 0.38 6.94
CA VAL A 88 -4.21 0.98 7.97
C VAL A 88 -4.41 2.47 7.70
N ILE A 89 -5.66 2.88 7.47
CA ILE A 89 -6.06 4.29 7.44
C ILE A 89 -6.14 4.80 8.88
N CYS A 90 -5.26 5.72 9.23
CA CYS A 90 -5.09 6.21 10.60
C CYS A 90 -5.86 7.53 10.78
N ARG A 91 -7.12 7.49 11.21
CA ARG A 91 -7.94 8.71 11.42
C ARG A 91 -7.69 9.45 12.73
N ASN A 92 -7.03 8.81 13.69
CA ASN A 92 -6.70 9.39 14.99
C ASN A 92 -5.28 9.01 15.43
N LEU A 93 -4.77 9.73 16.43
CA LEU A 93 -3.40 9.55 16.90
C LEU A 93 -3.16 8.15 17.48
N GLU A 94 -4.14 7.58 18.20
CA GLU A 94 -3.99 6.25 18.82
C GLU A 94 -3.77 5.15 17.76
N THR A 95 -4.57 5.15 16.70
CA THR A 95 -4.44 4.21 15.59
C THR A 95 -3.12 4.41 14.86
N ALA A 96 -2.70 5.66 14.62
CA ALA A 96 -1.39 5.97 14.02
C ALA A 96 -0.22 5.42 14.85
N LEU A 97 -0.21 5.62 16.17
CA LEU A 97 0.86 5.14 17.05
C LEU A 97 0.96 3.61 17.13
N VAL A 98 -0.15 2.90 16.91
CA VAL A 98 -0.17 1.43 16.85
C VAL A 98 0.28 0.97 15.48
N ALA A 99 -0.32 1.51 14.42
CA ALA A 99 0.01 1.19 13.03
C ALA A 99 1.48 1.48 12.70
N ALA A 100 2.12 2.45 13.36
CA ALA A 100 3.52 2.76 13.18
C ALA A 100 4.47 1.64 13.66
N ARG A 101 4.06 0.84 14.66
CA ARG A 101 4.96 -0.09 15.38
C ARG A 101 4.59 -1.57 15.22
N ASP A 102 3.31 -1.88 15.04
CA ASP A 102 2.83 -3.25 14.98
C ASP A 102 3.31 -3.92 13.69
N SER A 103 4.05 -5.02 13.79
CA SER A 103 4.66 -5.70 12.64
C SER A 103 3.65 -6.40 11.71
N ARG A 104 2.37 -6.43 12.08
CA ARG A 104 1.27 -6.96 11.25
C ARG A 104 0.68 -5.90 10.34
N VAL A 105 1.04 -4.63 10.54
CA VAL A 105 0.73 -3.53 9.63
C VAL A 105 1.90 -3.39 8.67
N ASP A 106 1.62 -3.38 7.38
CA ASP A 106 2.66 -3.31 6.35
C ASP A 106 2.84 -1.86 5.89
N THR A 107 1.72 -1.17 5.67
CA THR A 107 1.71 0.27 5.40
C THR A 107 0.69 1.01 6.26
N MET A 108 0.97 2.27 6.57
CA MET A 108 -0.01 3.20 7.14
C MET A 108 -0.37 4.27 6.13
N ILE A 109 -1.65 4.66 6.13
CA ILE A 109 -2.20 5.72 5.30
C ILE A 109 -2.66 6.82 6.26
N ILE A 110 -2.11 8.01 6.07
CA ILE A 110 -2.55 9.20 6.80
C ILE A 110 -3.61 9.87 5.92
N PRO A 111 -4.85 10.03 6.40
CA PRO A 111 -5.92 10.63 5.61
C PRO A 111 -5.61 12.09 5.34
N VAL A 112 -6.21 12.63 4.28
CA VAL A 112 -6.15 14.05 3.96
C VAL A 112 -6.75 14.88 5.11
N ASN A 113 -6.04 15.95 5.50
CA ASN A 113 -6.41 16.82 6.63
C ASN A 113 -6.69 16.00 7.92
N PRO A 114 -5.69 15.27 8.46
CA PRO A 114 -5.90 14.40 9.61
C PRO A 114 -6.29 15.21 10.85
N ARG A 115 -7.13 14.62 11.73
CA ARG A 115 -7.56 15.24 12.99
C ARG A 115 -6.46 15.25 14.08
N TYR A 116 -5.23 14.92 13.71
CA TYR A 116 -4.07 14.89 14.58
C TYR A 116 -2.85 15.33 13.79
N ARG A 117 -1.83 15.83 14.49
CA ARG A 117 -0.58 16.24 13.87
C ARG A 117 0.31 15.01 13.64
N PHE A 118 0.78 14.82 12.42
CA PHE A 118 1.87 13.89 12.16
C PHE A 118 3.20 14.58 12.43
N ASP A 119 3.76 14.35 13.62
CA ASP A 119 4.96 15.03 14.09
C ASP A 119 6.19 14.10 14.15
N LYS A 120 7.31 14.66 14.58
CA LYS A 120 8.57 13.92 14.77
C LYS A 120 8.44 12.79 15.78
N GLY A 121 7.52 12.88 16.73
CA GLY A 121 7.25 11.83 17.72
C GLY A 121 6.62 10.60 17.07
N VAL A 122 5.57 10.79 16.26
CA VAL A 122 4.96 9.70 15.49
C VAL A 122 5.98 9.10 14.51
N ALA A 123 6.73 9.95 13.80
CA ALA A 123 7.74 9.51 12.85
C ALA A 123 8.92 8.76 13.51
N ALA A 124 9.30 9.10 14.74
CA ALA A 124 10.34 8.39 15.47
C ALA A 124 9.94 6.95 15.85
N LEU A 125 8.62 6.68 15.96
CA LEU A 125 8.09 5.35 16.24
C LEU A 125 7.86 4.51 14.98
N LEU A 126 8.02 5.11 13.80
CA LEU A 126 7.67 4.50 12.54
C LEU A 126 8.64 3.38 12.16
N ARG A 127 8.14 2.15 12.18
CA ARG A 127 8.82 0.93 11.71
C ARG A 127 8.25 0.41 10.39
N ASN A 128 7.06 0.86 10.03
CA ASN A 128 6.29 0.44 8.85
C ASN A 128 6.29 1.57 7.82
N LYS A 129 6.02 1.26 6.55
CA LYS A 129 6.08 2.26 5.46
C LYS A 129 4.84 3.16 5.47
N VAL A 130 4.98 4.37 4.95
CA VAL A 130 3.82 5.25 4.70
C VAL A 130 3.38 5.09 3.26
N GLU A 131 2.08 4.90 3.06
CA GLU A 131 1.47 4.84 1.75
C GLU A 131 0.72 6.13 1.44
N LEU A 132 0.95 6.66 0.24
CA LEU A 132 0.31 7.86 -0.30
C LEU A 132 -0.62 7.45 -1.46
N PRO A 133 -1.93 7.35 -1.22
CA PRO A 133 -2.90 6.98 -2.25
C PRO A 133 -3.12 8.13 -3.24
N PHE A 134 -2.87 7.91 -4.54
CA PHE A 134 -3.07 8.92 -5.58
C PHE A 134 -4.53 9.33 -5.73
N ARG A 135 -5.48 8.42 -5.47
CA ARG A 135 -6.90 8.76 -5.41
C ARG A 135 -7.21 9.94 -4.49
N TYR A 136 -6.51 10.06 -3.37
CA TYR A 136 -6.72 11.18 -2.45
C TYR A 136 -6.31 12.53 -3.06
N PHE A 137 -5.34 12.53 -3.97
CA PHE A 137 -4.99 13.70 -4.77
C PHE A 137 -6.08 14.04 -5.79
N LEU A 138 -6.73 13.03 -6.39
CA LEU A 138 -7.87 13.25 -7.30
C LEU A 138 -9.09 13.82 -6.58
N GLU A 139 -9.32 13.42 -5.32
CA GLU A 139 -10.45 13.84 -4.50
C GLU A 139 -10.25 15.23 -3.86
N ASP A 140 -9.08 15.50 -3.27
CA ASP A 140 -8.71 16.80 -2.68
C ASP A 140 -7.21 17.08 -2.90
N MET A 141 -6.89 17.62 -4.07
CA MET A 141 -5.52 17.97 -4.46
C MET A 141 -4.83 18.87 -3.41
N GLY A 142 -5.52 19.90 -2.93
CA GLY A 142 -4.95 20.89 -2.02
C GLY A 142 -4.65 20.30 -0.64
N GLY A 143 -5.62 19.57 -0.07
CA GLY A 143 -5.43 18.86 1.19
C GLY A 143 -4.38 17.77 1.09
N PHE A 144 -4.40 16.99 0.02
CA PHE A 144 -3.41 15.95 -0.22
C PHE A 144 -1.99 16.51 -0.24
N LEU A 145 -1.73 17.56 -1.04
CA LEU A 145 -0.39 18.13 -1.16
C LEU A 145 0.10 18.72 0.17
N ARG A 146 -0.77 19.36 0.96
CA ARG A 146 -0.42 19.84 2.31
C ARG A 146 -0.03 18.68 3.22
N THR A 147 -0.89 17.68 3.35
CA THR A 147 -0.64 16.50 4.20
C THR A 147 0.60 15.73 3.75
N ALA A 148 0.77 15.48 2.45
CA ALA A 148 1.93 14.78 1.90
C ALA A 148 3.23 15.57 2.11
N SER A 149 3.21 16.89 1.97
CA SER A 149 4.36 17.75 2.27
C SER A 149 4.77 17.67 3.74
N GLU A 150 3.80 17.69 4.66
CA GLU A 150 4.06 17.51 6.10
C GLU A 150 4.71 16.15 6.37
N ILE A 151 4.14 15.07 5.84
CA ILE A 151 4.67 13.70 5.98
C ILE A 151 6.11 13.64 5.46
N VAL A 152 6.35 14.11 4.24
CA VAL A 152 7.68 14.12 3.62
C VAL A 152 8.68 14.93 4.45
N SER A 153 8.28 16.11 4.94
CA SER A 153 9.15 16.97 5.75
C SER A 153 9.56 16.31 7.08
N VAL A 154 8.64 15.56 7.70
CA VAL A 154 8.86 14.92 9.00
C VAL A 154 9.64 13.61 8.86
N LEU A 155 9.30 12.78 7.86
CA LEU A 155 9.98 11.52 7.59
C LEU A 155 11.38 11.71 7.00
N GLY A 156 11.56 12.76 6.20
CA GLY A 156 12.80 13.01 5.48
C GLY A 156 13.23 11.78 4.66
N LYS A 157 14.43 11.25 4.96
CA LYS A 157 15.01 10.02 4.37
C LYS A 157 14.84 8.75 5.19
N ARG A 158 14.16 8.81 6.34
CA ARG A 158 14.23 7.78 7.39
C ARG A 158 13.29 6.59 7.17
N CYS A 159 12.22 6.77 6.41
CA CYS A 159 11.24 5.72 6.18
C CYS A 159 10.86 5.63 4.70
N GLY A 160 10.54 4.41 4.26
CA GLY A 160 10.02 4.15 2.93
C GLY A 160 8.63 4.76 2.76
N ILE A 161 8.47 5.53 1.70
CA ILE A 161 7.17 6.01 1.22
C ILE A 161 6.82 5.18 -0.01
N ILE A 162 5.57 4.72 -0.08
CA ILE A 162 5.02 4.03 -1.25
C ILE A 162 3.90 4.88 -1.82
N VAL A 163 3.91 5.07 -3.14
CA VAL A 163 2.78 5.69 -3.85
C VAL A 163 1.97 4.58 -4.50
N SER A 164 0.66 4.59 -4.31
CA SER A 164 -0.29 3.63 -4.89
C SER A 164 -1.40 4.38 -5.61
N SER A 165 -2.09 3.73 -6.55
CA SER A 165 -3.20 4.41 -7.24
C SER A 165 -4.41 4.57 -6.32
N ALA A 166 -4.75 3.52 -5.57
CA ALA A 166 -6.01 3.36 -4.83
C ALA A 166 -7.27 3.54 -5.70
N GLY A 167 -7.12 3.36 -7.01
CA GLY A 167 -8.17 3.57 -7.99
C GLY A 167 -9.18 2.43 -7.99
N SER A 168 -10.46 2.75 -8.18
CA SER A 168 -11.57 1.80 -8.36
C SER A 168 -11.96 1.59 -9.82
N CYS A 169 -11.39 2.35 -10.75
CA CYS A 169 -11.63 2.18 -12.18
C CYS A 169 -10.41 2.54 -13.02
N SER A 170 -10.42 2.11 -14.29
CA SER A 170 -9.25 2.25 -15.18
C SER A 170 -8.81 3.68 -15.45
N LEU A 171 -9.72 4.65 -15.33
CA LEU A 171 -9.45 6.08 -15.54
C LEU A 171 -8.68 6.73 -14.37
N GLU A 172 -8.70 6.10 -13.19
CA GLU A 172 -8.00 6.58 -11.99
C GLU A 172 -6.55 6.09 -11.92
N LEU A 173 -6.17 5.10 -12.74
CA LEU A 173 -4.82 4.57 -12.80
C LEU A 173 -3.87 5.54 -13.53
N ARG A 174 -2.61 5.55 -13.10
CA ARG A 174 -1.52 6.28 -13.77
C ARG A 174 -0.33 5.34 -13.96
N ASN A 175 0.51 5.63 -14.95
CA ASN A 175 1.72 4.84 -15.13
C ASN A 175 2.72 5.09 -13.99
N PRO A 176 3.70 4.20 -13.75
CA PRO A 176 4.62 4.34 -12.63
C PRO A 176 5.38 5.67 -12.58
N ARG A 177 5.76 6.24 -13.73
CA ARG A 177 6.48 7.53 -13.76
C ARG A 177 5.57 8.69 -13.36
N GLN A 178 4.32 8.67 -13.80
CA GLN A 178 3.32 9.67 -13.41
C GLN A 178 3.03 9.62 -11.91
N LEU A 179 2.85 8.44 -11.34
CA LEU A 179 2.67 8.31 -9.89
C LEU A 179 3.93 8.78 -9.13
N ALA A 180 5.13 8.40 -9.60
CA ALA A 180 6.38 8.80 -8.97
C ALA A 180 6.59 10.33 -9.01
N SER A 181 6.12 11.00 -10.05
CA SER A 181 6.24 12.47 -10.18
C SER A 181 5.64 13.22 -8.98
N LEU A 182 4.68 12.63 -8.27
CA LEU A 182 4.11 13.19 -7.06
C LEU A 182 5.18 13.43 -5.97
N LEU A 183 6.07 12.47 -5.76
CA LEU A 183 7.16 12.63 -4.78
C LEU A 183 8.24 13.59 -5.28
N GLN A 184 8.42 13.71 -6.60
CA GLN A 184 9.35 14.69 -7.16
C GLN A 184 8.89 16.13 -6.86
N VAL A 185 7.59 16.40 -7.01
CA VAL A 185 6.98 17.68 -6.60
C VAL A 185 7.20 17.97 -5.11
N LEU A 186 7.25 16.92 -4.28
CA LEU A 186 7.52 17.03 -2.84
C LEU A 186 9.03 17.05 -2.49
N GLY A 187 9.90 17.19 -3.49
CA GLY A 187 11.35 17.40 -3.31
C GLY A 187 12.20 16.13 -3.33
N PHE A 188 11.66 14.98 -3.75
CA PHE A 188 12.48 13.78 -3.98
C PHE A 188 13.17 13.88 -5.34
N ASN A 189 14.36 13.30 -5.46
CA ASN A 189 14.97 13.10 -6.78
C ASN A 189 14.23 12.00 -7.55
N GLU A 190 14.44 11.93 -8.87
CA GLU A 190 13.74 10.98 -9.74
C GLU A 190 13.92 9.53 -9.29
N GLU A 191 15.14 9.12 -8.95
CA GLU A 191 15.44 7.74 -8.57
C GLU A 191 14.68 7.30 -7.32
N ARG A 192 14.72 8.13 -6.27
CA ARG A 192 14.01 7.87 -5.01
C ARG A 192 12.50 7.95 -5.17
N ALA A 193 12.02 8.85 -6.03
CA ALA A 193 10.61 8.93 -6.37
C ALA A 193 10.14 7.64 -7.06
N LEU A 194 10.94 7.10 -8.00
CA LEU A 194 10.66 5.82 -8.64
C LEU A 194 10.77 4.63 -7.65
N ASP A 195 11.67 4.69 -6.64
CA ASP A 195 11.80 3.65 -5.61
C ASP A 195 10.49 3.41 -4.88
N SER A 196 9.70 4.45 -4.66
CA SER A 196 8.41 4.36 -3.96
C SER A 196 7.39 3.44 -4.63
N ILE A 197 7.53 3.17 -5.94
CA ILE A 197 6.59 2.36 -6.74
C ILE A 197 7.28 1.11 -7.29
N SER A 198 8.53 0.88 -6.89
CA SER A 198 9.34 -0.25 -7.34
C SER A 198 10.01 -0.89 -6.13
N THR A 199 11.27 -0.60 -5.87
CA THR A 199 12.09 -1.24 -4.85
C THR A 199 11.41 -1.26 -3.48
N GLU A 200 10.81 -0.15 -3.03
CA GLU A 200 10.13 -0.08 -1.73
C GLU A 200 8.91 -1.00 -1.66
N ALA A 201 8.11 -1.04 -2.73
CA ALA A 201 6.90 -1.85 -2.82
C ALA A 201 7.21 -3.34 -3.04
N ILE A 202 8.23 -3.65 -3.84
CA ILE A 202 8.70 -5.03 -4.10
C ILE A 202 9.27 -5.62 -2.81
N ASN A 203 10.17 -4.91 -2.13
CA ASN A 203 10.75 -5.38 -0.89
C ASN A 203 9.67 -5.63 0.17
N LEU A 204 8.66 -4.75 0.26
CA LEU A 204 7.51 -4.95 1.15
C LEU A 204 6.77 -6.26 0.83
N LEU A 205 6.45 -6.49 -0.45
CA LEU A 205 5.75 -7.70 -0.88
C LEU A 205 6.56 -8.96 -0.60
N GLU A 206 7.85 -8.98 -0.95
CA GLU A 206 8.75 -10.12 -0.71
C GLU A 206 8.86 -10.43 0.79
N GLU A 207 9.06 -9.41 1.63
CA GLU A 207 9.04 -9.56 3.09
C GLU A 207 7.72 -10.16 3.59
N ASN A 208 6.59 -9.73 3.03
CA ASN A 208 5.27 -10.19 3.47
C ASN A 208 4.95 -11.62 3.04
N LEU A 209 5.40 -12.03 1.86
CA LEU A 209 5.29 -13.42 1.41
C LEU A 209 6.07 -14.36 2.33
N VAL A 210 7.27 -13.94 2.78
CA VAL A 210 8.02 -14.69 3.80
C VAL A 210 7.23 -14.79 5.10
N LYS A 211 6.62 -13.68 5.56
CA LYS A 211 5.78 -13.67 6.78
C LYS A 211 4.55 -14.59 6.71
N LEU A 212 4.05 -14.89 5.51
CA LEU A 212 2.94 -15.82 5.28
C LEU A 212 3.40 -17.29 5.13
N SER A 213 4.70 -17.53 4.98
CA SER A 213 5.22 -18.89 4.87
C SER A 213 5.06 -19.65 6.20
N LYS A 214 4.85 -20.97 6.11
CA LYS A 214 4.75 -21.85 7.30
C LYS A 214 6.01 -21.85 8.18
N ASN A 215 7.13 -21.38 7.62
CA ASN A 215 8.43 -21.37 8.27
C ASN A 215 8.69 -20.08 9.06
N TYR A 216 7.85 -19.05 8.90
CA TYR A 216 8.01 -17.79 9.62
C TYR A 216 7.59 -17.91 11.09
N VAL A 217 8.48 -17.50 12.00
CA VAL A 217 8.21 -17.51 13.44
C VAL A 217 7.96 -16.08 13.95
N MET A 218 8.91 -15.17 13.69
CA MET A 218 8.82 -13.75 14.04
C MET A 218 9.78 -12.92 13.20
N ARG A 219 9.72 -11.59 13.31
CA ARG A 219 10.58 -10.70 12.50
C ARG A 219 12.06 -11.02 12.76
N GLY A 220 12.77 -11.40 11.70
CA GLY A 220 14.18 -11.82 11.78
C GLY A 220 14.42 -13.29 12.12
N VAL A 221 13.37 -14.11 12.28
CA VAL A 221 13.48 -15.53 12.64
C VAL A 221 12.60 -16.40 11.74
N VAL A 222 13.24 -17.30 11.01
CA VAL A 222 12.61 -18.29 10.11
C VAL A 222 13.12 -19.67 10.48
N ARG A 223 12.24 -20.68 10.55
CA ARG A 223 12.64 -22.09 10.67
C ARG A 223 13.30 -22.53 9.37
N LEU A 224 14.53 -23.02 9.46
CA LEU A 224 15.13 -23.79 8.37
C LEU A 224 14.47 -25.17 8.41
N GLY A 225 13.84 -25.54 7.30
CA GLY A 225 13.27 -26.88 7.11
C GLY A 225 14.36 -27.92 6.97
#